data_AF-A0A5B0D6K6-F1
#
_entry.id   AF-A0A5B0D6K6-F1
#
_cell.length_a   1.000
_cell.length_b   1.000
_cell.length_c   1.000
_cell.angle_alpha   90.00
_cell.angle_beta   90.00
_cell.angle_gamma   90.00
#
_symmetry.space_group_name_H-M   'P 1'
#
loop_
_entity.id
_entity.type
_entity.pdbx_description
1 polymer ?
#
loop_
_entity_poly.entity_id
_entity_poly.type
_entity_poly.pdbx_seq_one_letter_code
_entity_poly.pdbx_strand_id
1 'polypeptide(L)'
;MTSTYIETGGHVRVYDDAVRTHLEFPLGTYRVHFTSKEGFSLIKIDDLTVGTERVYGGRDRKVDKIFRSYALSDRSLGVMLSGDKGIGKTLFLRMVAEEARELCLPVVIVSEDNDGIVEFLESLDECLIIFDEFEKTFPAGRRGSADGTNRQNQFLPLFDGLSSVKRLYCVTVNDIADVSTYIVNRPGRFHYHMRFEYPGPDEVRQYLIDQAPRAHRDEIENVALFSRRARLNYDHLRAIAFELDQPDTLFAEIVEDLNIKAVEPSTYRIEARFPDGKVWAEEVEMNLFERGDVARTFELRNANRSIFATFVPRDLLFEADGGIFVPIHKLELIDDEDEQPEVYPTTVALILVGQPAYGFGF
;
A
#
# COMPACT_ATOMS: atom_id res chain seq x y z
N MET A 1 -20.80 -45.10 -19.90
CA MET A 1 -19.63 -44.21 -19.74
C MET A 1 -18.66 -44.56 -20.84
N THR A 2 -18.50 -43.67 -21.81
CA THR A 2 -17.49 -43.78 -22.86
C THR A 2 -16.15 -43.34 -22.28
N SER A 3 -15.14 -44.20 -22.35
CA SER A 3 -13.80 -43.88 -21.86
C SER A 3 -12.98 -43.21 -22.97
N THR A 4 -12.25 -42.15 -22.62
CA THR A 4 -11.27 -41.51 -23.50
C THR A 4 -9.87 -41.99 -23.13
N TYR A 5 -9.05 -42.33 -24.12
CA TYR A 5 -7.67 -42.79 -23.92
C TYR A 5 -6.72 -41.74 -24.47
N ILE A 6 -5.81 -41.23 -23.63
CA ILE A 6 -4.77 -40.28 -24.04
C ILE A 6 -3.41 -40.97 -23.91
N GLU A 7 -2.63 -40.98 -24.99
CA GLU A 7 -1.27 -41.54 -25.00
C GLU A 7 -0.25 -40.41 -24.97
N THR A 8 0.74 -40.51 -24.06
CA THR A 8 1.83 -39.53 -23.96
C THR A 8 3.11 -40.25 -23.58
N GLY A 9 4.16 -40.12 -24.40
CA GLY A 9 5.46 -40.76 -24.14
C GLY A 9 5.39 -42.28 -23.96
N GLY A 10 4.45 -42.97 -24.63
CA GLY A 10 4.22 -44.41 -24.51
C GLY A 10 3.39 -44.85 -23.30
N HIS A 11 2.92 -43.90 -22.48
CA HIS A 11 1.96 -44.17 -21.40
C HIS A 11 0.54 -43.86 -21.87
N VAL A 12 -0.37 -44.84 -21.77
CA VAL A 12 -1.79 -44.66 -22.03
C VAL A 12 -2.53 -44.40 -20.72
N ARG A 13 -3.18 -43.24 -20.62
CA ARG A 13 -4.05 -42.87 -19.49
C ARG A 13 -5.51 -42.92 -19.91
N VAL A 14 -6.36 -43.44 -19.02
CA VAL A 14 -7.80 -43.60 -19.24
C VAL A 14 -8.54 -42.50 -18.48
N TYR A 15 -9.43 -41.82 -19.17
CA TYR A 15 -10.28 -40.76 -18.64
C TYR A 15 -11.75 -41.01 -19.02
N ASP A 16 -12.64 -40.18 -18.51
CA ASP A 16 -14.05 -40.18 -18.88
C ASP A 16 -14.29 -39.43 -20.21
N ASP A 17 -15.56 -39.15 -20.51
CA ASP A 17 -16.01 -38.41 -21.69
C ASP A 17 -15.88 -36.88 -21.55
N ALA A 18 -15.44 -36.37 -20.39
CA ALA A 18 -15.25 -34.94 -20.16
C ALA A 18 -13.90 -34.40 -20.64
N VAL A 19 -13.00 -35.26 -21.11
CA VAL A 19 -11.68 -34.87 -21.64
C VAL A 19 -11.83 -33.88 -22.80
N ARG A 20 -11.06 -32.80 -22.70
CA ARG A 20 -10.89 -31.82 -23.78
C ARG A 20 -9.40 -31.66 -24.05
N THR A 21 -9.03 -31.63 -25.32
CA THR A 21 -7.67 -31.30 -25.76
C THR A 21 -7.65 -29.89 -26.33
N HIS A 22 -6.57 -29.18 -26.09
CA HIS A 22 -6.37 -27.80 -26.54
C HIS A 22 -5.01 -27.70 -27.22
N LEU A 23 -4.94 -26.96 -28.32
CA LEU A 23 -3.69 -26.70 -29.05
C LEU A 23 -2.95 -25.46 -28.54
N GLU A 24 -3.68 -24.57 -27.88
CA GLU A 24 -3.19 -23.33 -27.27
C GLU A 24 -3.70 -23.28 -25.84
N PHE A 25 -2.95 -22.62 -24.96
CA PHE A 25 -3.36 -22.40 -23.58
C PHE A 25 -4.71 -21.67 -23.51
N PRO A 26 -5.80 -22.31 -23.03
CA PRO A 26 -7.12 -21.69 -23.06
C PRO A 26 -7.20 -20.44 -22.18
N LEU A 27 -7.96 -19.45 -22.65
CA LEU A 27 -8.17 -18.21 -21.90
C LEU A 27 -8.93 -18.48 -20.59
N GLY A 28 -8.40 -17.89 -19.52
CA GLY A 28 -8.99 -17.93 -18.18
C GLY A 28 -7.96 -17.68 -17.10
N THR A 29 -8.43 -17.71 -15.87
CA THR A 29 -7.57 -17.64 -14.68
C THR A 29 -7.41 -19.03 -14.08
N TYR A 30 -6.16 -19.38 -13.78
CA TYR A 30 -5.76 -20.69 -13.30
C TYR A 30 -4.93 -20.55 -12.03
N ARG A 31 -5.05 -21.52 -11.13
CA ARG A 31 -4.16 -21.69 -9.98
C ARG A 31 -3.28 -22.91 -10.20
N VAL A 32 -2.00 -22.77 -9.92
CA VAL A 32 -1.08 -23.92 -9.89
C VAL A 32 -1.49 -24.87 -8.77
N HIS A 33 -1.53 -26.15 -9.09
CA HIS A 33 -1.82 -27.20 -8.12
C HIS A 33 -0.88 -28.38 -8.31
N PHE A 34 -0.34 -28.88 -7.21
CA PHE A 34 0.56 -30.01 -7.17
C PHE A 34 0.02 -31.11 -6.27
N THR A 35 0.11 -32.36 -6.77
CA THR A 35 -0.02 -33.55 -5.93
C THR A 35 1.15 -34.49 -6.17
N SER A 36 1.56 -35.23 -5.15
CA SER A 36 2.62 -36.24 -5.30
C SER A 36 2.28 -37.38 -6.27
N LYS A 37 1.00 -37.54 -6.62
CA LYS A 37 0.53 -38.59 -7.55
C LYS A 37 0.46 -38.12 -8.99
N GLU A 38 0.02 -36.89 -9.23
CA GLU A 38 -0.27 -36.37 -10.57
C GLU A 38 0.75 -35.34 -11.06
N GLY A 39 1.58 -34.80 -10.14
CA GLY A 39 2.51 -33.72 -10.44
C GLY A 39 1.80 -32.37 -10.49
N PHE A 40 2.39 -31.42 -11.23
CA PHE A 40 1.83 -30.09 -11.43
C PHE A 40 0.68 -30.10 -12.45
N SER A 41 -0.33 -29.31 -12.15
CA SER A 41 -1.53 -29.10 -12.96
C SER A 41 -2.04 -27.66 -12.77
N LEU A 42 -2.98 -27.26 -13.63
CA LEU A 42 -3.67 -25.97 -13.54
C LEU A 42 -5.15 -26.20 -13.24
N ILE A 43 -5.63 -25.62 -12.15
CA ILE A 43 -7.05 -25.61 -11.81
C ILE A 43 -7.65 -24.28 -12.25
N LYS A 44 -8.65 -24.32 -13.14
CA LYS A 44 -9.38 -23.11 -13.53
C LYS A 44 -10.17 -22.58 -12.33
N ILE A 45 -10.05 -21.29 -12.07
CA ILE A 45 -10.74 -20.58 -10.99
C ILE A 45 -11.52 -19.38 -11.56
N ASP A 46 -12.33 -18.76 -10.72
CA ASP A 46 -12.96 -17.48 -11.06
C ASP A 46 -11.90 -16.43 -11.39
N ASP A 47 -12.23 -15.59 -12.36
CA ASP A 47 -11.29 -14.62 -12.84
C ASP A 47 -11.04 -13.51 -11.83
N LEU A 48 -9.78 -13.08 -11.75
CA LEU A 48 -9.41 -11.90 -10.98
C LEU A 48 -10.00 -10.66 -11.68
N THR A 49 -10.99 -10.03 -11.05
CA THR A 49 -11.64 -8.81 -11.54
C THR A 49 -11.57 -7.73 -10.48
N VAL A 50 -11.50 -6.48 -10.90
CA VAL A 50 -11.55 -5.32 -9.99
C VAL A 50 -12.95 -5.18 -9.35
N GLY A 51 -13.98 -5.66 -10.05
CA GLY A 51 -15.37 -5.57 -9.59
C GLY A 51 -15.84 -4.11 -9.57
N THR A 52 -16.56 -3.72 -8.52
CA THR A 52 -17.03 -2.34 -8.33
C THR A 52 -16.07 -1.48 -7.50
N GLU A 53 -14.88 -2.00 -7.17
CA GLU A 53 -13.91 -1.26 -6.36
C GLU A 53 -13.36 -0.08 -7.18
N ARG A 54 -13.58 1.15 -6.68
CA ARG A 54 -13.02 2.33 -7.33
C ARG A 54 -11.50 2.35 -7.19
N VAL A 55 -10.83 2.66 -8.29
CA VAL A 55 -9.37 2.73 -8.35
C VAL A 55 -8.92 4.18 -8.11
N TYR A 56 -7.98 4.37 -7.20
CA TYR A 56 -7.42 5.69 -6.88
C TYR A 56 -5.93 5.78 -7.23
N GLY A 57 -5.38 7.00 -7.27
CA GLY A 57 -3.94 7.22 -7.44
C GLY A 57 -3.40 6.99 -8.86
N GLY A 58 -4.26 7.04 -9.89
CA GLY A 58 -3.84 6.94 -11.30
C GLY A 58 -3.21 5.61 -11.69
N ARG A 59 -3.65 4.52 -11.03
CA ARG A 59 -3.12 3.16 -11.24
C ARG A 59 -3.35 2.66 -12.67
N ASP A 60 -4.42 3.07 -13.34
CA ASP A 60 -4.73 2.68 -14.73
C ASP A 60 -3.56 3.00 -15.67
N ARG A 61 -2.99 4.21 -15.56
CA ARG A 61 -1.82 4.63 -16.36
C ARG A 61 -0.60 3.74 -16.15
N LYS A 62 -0.45 3.15 -14.96
CA LYS A 62 0.66 2.22 -14.66
C LYS A 62 0.39 0.86 -15.31
N VAL A 63 -0.85 0.40 -15.36
CA VAL A 63 -1.26 -0.82 -16.08
C VAL A 63 -1.00 -0.65 -17.58
N ASP A 64 -1.49 0.44 -18.19
CA ASP A 64 -1.23 0.78 -19.59
C ASP A 64 0.27 0.76 -19.92
N LYS A 65 1.08 1.33 -19.01
CA LYS A 65 2.53 1.38 -19.15
C LYS A 65 3.17 -0.02 -19.15
N ILE A 66 2.68 -0.94 -18.32
CA ILE A 66 3.15 -2.33 -18.28
C ILE A 66 2.88 -3.00 -19.63
N PHE A 67 1.63 -2.96 -20.11
CA PHE A 67 1.25 -3.66 -21.33
C PHE A 67 1.82 -3.04 -22.59
N ARG A 68 1.98 -1.71 -22.63
CA ARG A 68 2.73 -1.06 -23.71
C ARG A 68 4.17 -1.55 -23.79
N SER A 69 4.86 -1.64 -22.65
CA SER A 69 6.23 -2.18 -22.61
C SER A 69 6.27 -3.67 -22.96
N TYR A 70 5.28 -4.44 -22.49
CA TYR A 70 5.16 -5.85 -22.84
C TYR A 70 5.01 -6.01 -24.35
N ALA A 71 4.10 -5.28 -25.00
CA ALA A 71 3.88 -5.34 -26.44
C ALA A 71 5.12 -4.97 -27.27
N LEU A 72 5.94 -4.03 -26.80
CA LEU A 72 7.16 -3.59 -27.49
C LEU A 72 8.39 -4.48 -27.24
N SER A 73 8.33 -5.40 -26.28
CA SER A 73 9.44 -6.27 -25.91
C SER A 73 9.33 -7.63 -26.61
N ASP A 74 10.44 -8.12 -27.15
CA ASP A 74 10.55 -9.51 -27.66
C ASP A 74 10.91 -10.52 -26.56
N ARG A 75 11.03 -10.06 -25.31
CA ARG A 75 11.40 -10.86 -24.13
C ARG A 75 10.34 -10.76 -23.05
N SER A 76 10.36 -11.74 -22.15
CA SER A 76 9.56 -11.72 -20.93
C SER A 76 9.79 -10.45 -20.12
N LEU A 77 8.74 -9.97 -19.47
CA LEU A 77 8.73 -8.73 -18.69
C LEU A 77 8.44 -9.06 -17.23
N GLY A 78 9.33 -8.66 -16.32
CA GLY A 78 9.08 -8.74 -14.87
C GLY A 78 8.56 -7.41 -14.31
N VAL A 79 7.50 -7.50 -13.50
CA VAL A 79 6.91 -6.39 -12.74
C VAL A 79 6.89 -6.78 -11.27
N MET A 80 7.52 -5.97 -10.42
CA MET A 80 7.52 -6.15 -8.97
C MET A 80 6.77 -5.00 -8.31
N LEU A 81 5.79 -5.32 -7.46
CA LEU A 81 5.04 -4.37 -6.64
C LEU A 81 5.49 -4.52 -5.20
N SER A 82 6.02 -3.46 -4.58
CA SER A 82 6.46 -3.51 -3.18
C SER A 82 5.79 -2.45 -2.31
N GLY A 83 5.58 -2.77 -1.04
CA GLY A 83 5.18 -1.83 0.00
C GLY A 83 4.28 -2.51 1.03
N ASP A 84 3.94 -1.81 2.10
CA ASP A 84 3.22 -2.37 3.25
C ASP A 84 1.88 -3.06 2.91
N LYS A 85 1.39 -3.91 3.82
CA LYS A 85 0.09 -4.59 3.66
C LYS A 85 -1.06 -3.57 3.66
N GLY A 86 -2.08 -3.81 2.84
CA GLY A 86 -3.29 -2.98 2.80
C GLY A 86 -3.17 -1.70 1.95
N ILE A 87 -2.08 -1.47 1.22
CA ILE A 87 -1.93 -0.29 0.34
C ILE A 87 -2.48 -0.49 -1.09
N GLY A 88 -3.07 -1.66 -1.36
CA GLY A 88 -3.74 -1.95 -2.64
C GLY A 88 -2.89 -2.65 -3.72
N LYS A 89 -1.82 -3.36 -3.33
CA LYS A 89 -1.04 -4.21 -4.25
C LYS A 89 -1.89 -5.29 -4.92
N THR A 90 -2.71 -6.00 -4.14
CA THR A 90 -3.61 -7.05 -4.65
C THR A 90 -4.71 -6.49 -5.57
N LEU A 91 -5.20 -5.26 -5.30
CA LEU A 91 -6.12 -4.58 -6.21
C LEU A 91 -5.45 -4.30 -7.56
N PHE A 92 -4.21 -3.81 -7.54
CA PHE A 92 -3.45 -3.59 -8.77
C PHE A 92 -3.17 -4.88 -9.54
N LEU A 93 -2.89 -6.00 -8.84
CA LEU A 93 -2.77 -7.30 -9.48
C LEU A 93 -4.04 -7.71 -10.23
N ARG A 94 -5.22 -7.47 -9.64
CA ARG A 94 -6.50 -7.73 -10.31
C ARG A 94 -6.65 -6.91 -11.59
N MET A 95 -6.28 -5.62 -11.55
CA MET A 95 -6.28 -4.77 -12.75
C MET A 95 -5.35 -5.32 -13.85
N VAL A 96 -4.14 -5.75 -13.47
CA VAL A 96 -3.18 -6.34 -14.43
C VAL A 96 -3.71 -7.67 -14.98
N ALA A 97 -4.37 -8.49 -14.16
CA ALA A 97 -4.98 -9.74 -14.60
C ALA A 97 -6.16 -9.53 -15.55
N GLU A 98 -6.98 -8.52 -15.30
CA GLU A 98 -8.11 -8.15 -16.15
C GLU A 98 -7.62 -7.69 -17.53
N GLU A 99 -6.68 -6.73 -17.58
CA GLU A 99 -6.07 -6.24 -18.82
C GLU A 99 -5.34 -7.36 -19.60
N ALA A 100 -4.63 -8.26 -18.90
CA ALA A 100 -4.00 -9.41 -19.54
C ALA A 100 -5.02 -10.26 -20.30
N ARG A 101 -6.18 -10.52 -19.68
CA ARG A 101 -7.24 -11.32 -20.31
C ARG A 101 -7.90 -10.62 -21.48
N GLU A 102 -8.08 -9.30 -21.41
CA GLU A 102 -8.56 -8.49 -22.54
C GLU A 102 -7.61 -8.57 -23.74
N LEU A 103 -6.31 -8.74 -23.48
CA LEU A 103 -5.27 -8.98 -24.46
C LEU A 103 -5.08 -10.47 -24.81
N CYS A 104 -6.04 -11.32 -24.46
CA CYS A 104 -6.04 -12.77 -24.70
C CYS A 104 -4.88 -13.54 -24.03
N LEU A 105 -4.31 -13.02 -22.94
CA LEU A 105 -3.30 -13.71 -22.15
C LEU A 105 -3.97 -14.49 -21.01
N PRO A 106 -3.81 -15.83 -20.93
CA PRO A 106 -4.21 -16.60 -19.76
C PRO A 106 -3.48 -16.10 -18.50
N VAL A 107 -4.12 -16.23 -17.35
CA VAL A 107 -3.57 -15.79 -16.05
C VAL A 107 -3.31 -17.01 -15.18
N VAL A 108 -2.10 -17.12 -14.63
CA VAL A 108 -1.67 -18.21 -13.76
C VAL A 108 -1.24 -17.65 -12.42
N ILE A 109 -1.88 -18.11 -11.35
CA ILE A 109 -1.57 -17.73 -9.97
C ILE A 109 -0.76 -18.84 -9.32
N VAL A 110 0.40 -18.49 -8.78
CA VAL A 110 1.28 -19.38 -8.04
C VAL A 110 1.15 -19.09 -6.56
N SER A 111 0.68 -20.07 -5.78
CA SER A 111 0.43 -19.92 -4.33
C SER A 111 1.09 -20.99 -3.47
N GLU A 112 1.87 -21.89 -4.07
CA GLU A 112 2.52 -23.02 -3.40
C GLU A 112 3.95 -23.20 -3.91
N ASP A 113 4.82 -23.72 -3.04
CA ASP A 113 6.22 -24.04 -3.34
C ASP A 113 6.40 -25.55 -3.33
N ASN A 114 6.69 -26.12 -4.51
CA ASN A 114 6.99 -27.53 -4.70
C ASN A 114 8.17 -27.64 -5.67
N ASP A 115 9.03 -28.63 -5.47
CA ASP A 115 10.18 -28.86 -6.33
C ASP A 115 9.70 -29.17 -7.77
N GLY A 116 10.32 -28.53 -8.77
CA GLY A 116 9.90 -28.64 -10.17
C GLY A 116 8.95 -27.52 -10.66
N ILE A 117 8.60 -26.55 -9.79
CA ILE A 117 7.68 -25.46 -10.14
C ILE A 117 8.22 -24.60 -11.29
N VAL A 118 9.53 -24.38 -11.34
CA VAL A 118 10.18 -23.55 -12.36
C VAL A 118 10.03 -24.20 -13.72
N GLU A 119 10.37 -25.49 -13.83
CA GLU A 119 10.26 -26.29 -15.05
C GLU A 119 8.80 -26.38 -15.52
N PHE A 120 7.85 -26.48 -14.58
CA PHE A 120 6.42 -26.45 -14.91
C PHE A 120 6.01 -25.09 -15.50
N LEU A 121 6.40 -23.98 -14.87
CA LEU A 121 6.09 -22.64 -15.38
C LEU A 121 6.76 -22.36 -16.73
N GLU A 122 7.97 -22.86 -16.96
CA GLU A 122 8.66 -22.77 -18.26
C GLU A 122 7.98 -23.57 -19.37
N SER A 123 7.18 -24.58 -19.02
CA SER A 123 6.44 -25.41 -19.98
C SER A 123 5.15 -24.79 -20.49
N LEU A 124 4.65 -23.73 -19.83
CA LEU A 124 3.40 -23.05 -20.18
C LEU A 124 3.57 -22.16 -21.42
N ASP A 125 2.53 -21.93 -22.21
CA ASP A 125 2.58 -20.94 -23.31
C ASP A 125 2.68 -19.49 -22.78
N GLU A 126 2.63 -18.52 -23.70
CA GLU A 126 2.58 -17.09 -23.37
C GLU A 126 1.39 -16.77 -22.46
N CYS A 127 1.68 -16.27 -21.26
CA CYS A 127 0.69 -15.99 -20.22
C CYS A 127 1.20 -14.94 -19.22
N LEU A 128 0.30 -14.45 -18.37
CA LEU A 128 0.61 -13.69 -17.16
C LEU A 128 0.76 -14.65 -15.98
N ILE A 129 1.92 -14.63 -15.31
CA ILE A 129 2.18 -15.40 -14.09
C ILE A 129 2.23 -14.44 -12.90
N ILE A 130 1.36 -14.68 -11.91
CA ILE A 130 1.21 -13.86 -10.72
C ILE A 130 1.73 -14.61 -9.49
N PHE A 131 2.56 -13.91 -8.73
CA PHE A 131 3.00 -14.29 -7.39
C PHE A 131 2.54 -13.21 -6.41
N ASP A 132 1.51 -13.50 -5.60
CA ASP A 132 1.05 -12.57 -4.56
C ASP A 132 1.69 -12.94 -3.21
N GLU A 133 2.18 -11.93 -2.49
CA GLU A 133 2.94 -12.07 -1.25
C GLU A 133 4.08 -13.09 -1.39
N PHE A 134 4.90 -12.91 -2.43
CA PHE A 134 5.93 -13.85 -2.88
C PHE A 134 6.88 -14.29 -1.77
N GLU A 135 7.22 -13.39 -0.84
CA GLU A 135 8.06 -13.68 0.31
C GLU A 135 7.45 -14.69 1.29
N LYS A 136 6.12 -14.79 1.34
CA LYS A 136 5.41 -15.73 2.22
C LYS A 136 5.38 -17.14 1.64
N THR A 137 5.22 -17.26 0.32
CA THR A 137 5.25 -18.55 -0.36
C THR A 137 6.69 -19.04 -0.55
N PHE A 138 7.61 -18.13 -0.85
CA PHE A 138 9.01 -18.44 -1.15
C PHE A 138 9.95 -17.67 -0.21
N PRO A 139 10.33 -18.24 0.94
CA PRO A 139 11.16 -17.53 1.90
C PRO A 139 12.61 -17.37 1.39
N ALA A 140 13.20 -16.18 1.58
CA ALA A 140 14.57 -15.87 1.18
C ALA A 140 15.68 -16.62 1.99
N GLY A 141 15.30 -17.41 3.00
CA GLY A 141 16.21 -18.03 3.96
C GLY A 141 16.73 -17.02 5.00
N ARG A 142 17.08 -17.47 6.22
CA ARG A 142 17.67 -16.58 7.25
C ARG A 142 19.16 -16.38 6.98
N ARG A 143 19.65 -15.14 7.02
CA ARG A 143 21.10 -14.85 7.03
C ARG A 143 21.75 -15.61 8.18
N GLY A 144 22.67 -16.53 7.88
CA GLY A 144 23.48 -17.25 8.88
C GLY A 144 22.99 -18.65 9.28
N SER A 145 21.93 -19.20 8.69
CA SER A 145 21.59 -20.61 8.86
C SER A 145 22.28 -21.45 7.77
N ALA A 146 23.03 -22.48 8.18
CA ALA A 146 23.75 -23.38 7.28
C ALA A 146 22.84 -24.30 6.44
N ASP A 147 21.52 -24.26 6.65
CA ASP A 147 20.56 -25.25 6.16
C ASP A 147 19.41 -24.66 5.32
N GLY A 148 19.41 -23.35 5.05
CA GLY A 148 18.30 -22.67 4.36
C GLY A 148 18.68 -22.15 2.98
N THR A 149 18.60 -22.99 1.94
CA THR A 149 18.70 -22.51 0.55
C THR A 149 17.62 -21.47 0.29
N ASN A 150 17.99 -20.31 -0.23
CA ASN A 150 17.04 -19.26 -0.60
C ASN A 150 16.14 -19.79 -1.73
N ARG A 151 14.89 -20.13 -1.38
CA ARG A 151 13.90 -20.72 -2.31
C ARG A 151 13.56 -19.77 -3.46
N GLN A 152 13.70 -18.46 -3.28
CA GLN A 152 13.42 -17.49 -4.34
C GLN A 152 14.44 -17.57 -5.49
N ASN A 153 15.66 -18.02 -5.22
CA ASN A 153 16.70 -18.11 -6.24
C ASN A 153 16.37 -19.13 -7.33
N GLN A 154 15.45 -20.07 -7.10
CA GLN A 154 15.02 -21.02 -8.11
C GLN A 154 14.34 -20.32 -9.30
N PHE A 155 13.73 -19.14 -9.09
CA PHE A 155 13.03 -18.40 -10.14
C PHE A 155 13.94 -17.49 -10.99
N LEU A 156 15.24 -17.39 -10.66
CA LEU A 156 16.16 -16.55 -11.43
C LEU A 156 16.23 -16.87 -12.94
N PRO A 157 16.13 -18.15 -13.38
CA PRO A 157 16.05 -18.51 -14.79
C PRO A 157 14.79 -17.98 -15.48
N LEU A 158 13.63 -17.99 -14.81
CA LEU A 158 12.39 -17.46 -15.40
C LEU A 158 12.51 -15.99 -15.83
N PHE A 159 13.33 -15.25 -15.09
CA PHE A 159 13.50 -13.80 -15.28
C PHE A 159 14.70 -13.43 -16.14
N ASP A 160 15.61 -14.35 -16.47
CA ASP A 160 16.84 -14.00 -17.21
C ASP A 160 16.62 -13.80 -18.71
N GLY A 161 15.41 -14.09 -19.21
CA GLY A 161 15.01 -13.88 -20.60
C GLY A 161 15.63 -14.87 -21.58
N LEU A 162 16.14 -16.02 -21.09
CA LEU A 162 16.61 -17.12 -21.94
C LEU A 162 15.47 -18.00 -22.46
N SER A 163 14.27 -17.90 -21.88
CA SER A 163 13.10 -18.62 -22.39
C SER A 163 12.74 -18.14 -23.80
N SER A 164 12.45 -19.07 -24.70
CA SER A 164 11.97 -18.79 -26.06
C SER A 164 10.54 -18.27 -26.09
N VAL A 165 9.78 -18.49 -25.01
CA VAL A 165 8.40 -18.05 -24.86
C VAL A 165 8.36 -16.81 -23.98
N LYS A 166 7.78 -15.75 -24.54
CA LYS A 166 7.57 -14.48 -23.87
C LYS A 166 6.44 -14.62 -22.84
N ARG A 167 6.68 -14.17 -21.60
CA ARG A 167 5.68 -14.17 -20.51
C ARG A 167 5.75 -12.88 -19.70
N LEU A 168 4.63 -12.49 -19.10
CA LEU A 168 4.57 -11.40 -18.15
C LEU A 168 4.60 -11.98 -16.73
N TYR A 169 5.54 -11.54 -15.90
CA TYR A 169 5.63 -11.93 -14.49
C TYR A 169 5.23 -10.75 -13.62
N CYS A 170 4.27 -10.94 -12.72
CA CYS A 170 3.89 -9.94 -11.73
C CYS A 170 4.06 -10.50 -10.31
N VAL A 171 4.90 -9.84 -9.51
CA VAL A 171 5.29 -10.28 -8.18
C VAL A 171 4.92 -9.19 -7.18
N THR A 172 4.24 -9.53 -6.09
CA THR A 172 4.01 -8.59 -4.98
C THR A 172 4.79 -9.00 -3.75
N VAL A 173 5.29 -8.00 -3.04
CA VAL A 173 6.06 -8.19 -1.80
C VAL A 173 5.70 -7.12 -0.78
N ASN A 174 5.64 -7.49 0.50
CA ASN A 174 5.37 -6.52 1.56
C ASN A 174 6.62 -5.70 1.93
N ASP A 175 7.76 -6.36 2.09
CA ASP A 175 9.06 -5.72 2.32
C ASP A 175 10.07 -6.19 1.27
N ILE A 176 10.78 -5.24 0.67
CA ILE A 176 11.83 -5.53 -0.30
C ILE A 176 13.04 -6.23 0.35
N ALA A 177 13.23 -6.07 1.67
CA ALA A 177 14.27 -6.74 2.43
C ALA A 177 14.08 -8.26 2.49
N ASP A 178 12.84 -8.74 2.33
CA ASP A 178 12.48 -10.16 2.30
C ASP A 178 12.62 -10.77 0.90
N VAL A 179 13.13 -10.01 -0.08
CA VAL A 179 13.39 -10.46 -1.44
C VAL A 179 14.89 -10.61 -1.68
N SER A 180 15.27 -11.68 -2.39
CA SER A 180 16.63 -11.92 -2.82
C SER A 180 17.21 -10.73 -3.58
N THR A 181 18.40 -10.30 -3.20
CA THR A 181 19.11 -9.20 -3.88
C THR A 181 19.39 -9.50 -5.35
N TYR A 182 19.42 -10.78 -5.74
CA TYR A 182 19.58 -11.25 -7.11
C TYR A 182 18.33 -11.02 -7.99
N ILE A 183 17.17 -10.81 -7.36
CA ILE A 183 15.90 -10.47 -8.00
C ILE A 183 15.76 -8.95 -8.11
N VAL A 184 15.99 -8.21 -7.02
CA VAL A 184 15.70 -6.77 -6.92
C VAL A 184 16.61 -5.88 -7.79
N ASN A 185 17.91 -6.20 -7.90
CA ASN A 185 18.90 -5.27 -8.45
C ASN A 185 19.34 -5.58 -9.90
N ARG A 186 18.46 -6.18 -10.72
CA ARG A 186 18.77 -6.44 -12.15
C ARG A 186 17.63 -5.97 -13.06
N PRO A 187 17.75 -4.79 -13.70
CA PRO A 187 16.70 -4.26 -14.58
C PRO A 187 16.45 -5.11 -15.84
N GLY A 188 17.36 -6.02 -16.19
CA GLY A 188 17.12 -7.01 -17.24
C GLY A 188 16.16 -8.15 -16.85
N ARG A 189 15.79 -8.25 -15.56
CA ARG A 189 14.92 -9.31 -15.00
C ARG A 189 13.56 -8.76 -14.59
N PHE A 190 13.58 -7.69 -13.80
CA PHE A 190 12.40 -6.91 -13.46
C PHE A 190 12.53 -5.53 -14.10
N HIS A 191 11.77 -5.33 -15.16
CA HIS A 191 11.75 -4.06 -15.88
C HIS A 191 11.10 -2.96 -15.04
N TYR A 192 10.07 -3.33 -14.28
CA TYR A 192 9.37 -2.40 -13.38
C TYR A 192 9.48 -2.84 -11.93
N HIS A 193 9.96 -1.93 -11.08
CA HIS A 193 9.76 -1.99 -9.63
C HIS A 193 8.86 -0.83 -9.22
N MET A 194 7.60 -1.12 -8.96
CA MET A 194 6.61 -0.14 -8.54
C MET A 194 6.49 -0.17 -7.03
N ARG A 195 6.95 0.92 -6.39
CA ARG A 195 6.76 1.12 -4.95
C ARG A 195 5.38 1.72 -4.72
N PHE A 196 4.59 1.03 -3.91
CA PHE A 196 3.31 1.51 -3.43
C PHE A 196 3.56 2.22 -2.10
N GLU A 197 2.99 3.40 -1.99
CA GLU A 197 3.09 4.24 -0.81
C GLU A 197 1.71 4.33 -0.14
N TYR A 198 1.69 4.89 1.06
CA TYR A 198 0.44 5.17 1.73
C TYR A 198 -0.36 6.24 0.96
N PRO A 199 -1.70 6.11 0.88
CA PRO A 199 -2.58 7.12 0.33
C PRO A 199 -2.27 8.52 0.86
N GLY A 200 -2.03 9.45 -0.06
CA GLY A 200 -1.88 10.86 0.28
C GLY A 200 -3.21 11.50 0.68
N PRO A 201 -3.21 12.72 1.24
CA PRO A 201 -4.41 13.41 1.71
C PRO A 201 -5.52 13.51 0.65
N ASP A 202 -5.16 13.78 -0.60
CA ASP A 202 -6.13 13.89 -1.69
C ASP A 202 -6.78 12.56 -2.04
N GLU A 203 -6.01 11.47 -1.98
CA GLU A 203 -6.49 10.11 -2.18
C GLU A 203 -7.38 9.66 -1.03
N VAL A 204 -6.99 9.98 0.21
CA VAL A 204 -7.79 9.74 1.42
C VAL A 204 -9.12 10.47 1.36
N ARG A 205 -9.10 11.78 1.04
CA ARG A 205 -10.31 12.59 0.90
C ARG A 205 -11.26 11.98 -0.14
N GLN A 206 -10.73 11.67 -1.32
CA GLN A 206 -11.55 11.09 -2.39
C GLN A 206 -12.11 9.72 -1.99
N TYR A 207 -11.31 8.87 -1.34
CA TYR A 207 -11.75 7.59 -0.83
C TYR A 207 -12.90 7.73 0.18
N LEU A 208 -12.77 8.61 1.16
CA LEU A 208 -13.80 8.80 2.19
C LEU A 208 -15.07 9.43 1.65
N ILE A 209 -14.98 10.37 0.70
CA ILE A 209 -16.16 10.91 0.01
C ILE A 209 -16.95 9.79 -0.68
N ASP A 210 -16.25 8.82 -1.25
CA ASP A 210 -16.86 7.73 -1.99
C ASP A 210 -17.40 6.62 -1.07
N GLN A 211 -16.73 6.34 0.04
CA GLN A 211 -17.04 5.22 0.94
C GLN A 211 -17.88 5.61 2.16
N ALA A 212 -17.87 6.87 2.56
CA ALA A 212 -18.61 7.43 3.69
C ALA A 212 -19.40 8.68 3.25
N PRO A 213 -20.38 8.52 2.35
CA PRO A 213 -21.10 9.66 1.77
C PRO A 213 -21.90 10.48 2.79
N ARG A 214 -22.17 9.95 3.98
CA ARG A 214 -22.87 10.66 5.07
C ARG A 214 -21.92 11.37 6.04
N ALA A 215 -20.61 11.15 5.92
CA ALA A 215 -19.63 11.78 6.80
C ALA A 215 -19.62 13.30 6.66
N HIS A 216 -19.43 14.00 7.77
CA HIS A 216 -19.21 15.44 7.77
C HIS A 216 -17.91 15.78 7.03
N ARG A 217 -17.94 16.83 6.20
CA ARG A 217 -16.77 17.25 5.41
C ARG A 217 -15.56 17.59 6.29
N ASP A 218 -15.81 18.21 7.43
CA ASP A 218 -14.75 18.57 8.39
C ASP A 218 -14.05 17.32 8.93
N GLU A 219 -14.79 16.23 9.19
CA GLU A 219 -14.21 14.96 9.62
C GLU A 219 -13.42 14.27 8.51
N ILE A 220 -13.89 14.33 7.26
CA ILE A 220 -13.11 13.85 6.10
C ILE A 220 -11.79 14.59 5.98
N GLU A 221 -11.80 15.92 6.13
CA GLU A 221 -10.57 16.71 6.15
C GLU A 221 -9.67 16.30 7.31
N ASN A 222 -10.21 16.12 8.52
CA ASN A 222 -9.43 15.68 9.67
C ASN A 222 -8.66 14.38 9.39
N VAL A 223 -9.29 13.39 8.75
CA VAL A 223 -8.60 12.14 8.35
C VAL A 223 -7.54 12.38 7.28
N ALA A 224 -7.85 13.18 6.26
CA ALA A 224 -6.89 13.50 5.19
C ALA A 224 -5.64 14.22 5.74
N LEU A 225 -5.81 15.04 6.75
CA LEU A 225 -4.73 15.75 7.42
C LEU A 225 -3.96 14.84 8.37
N PHE A 226 -4.66 13.92 9.05
CA PHE A 226 -4.05 12.88 9.87
C PHE A 226 -3.19 11.92 9.05
N SER A 227 -3.57 11.61 7.80
CA SER A 227 -2.79 10.73 6.91
C SER A 227 -1.40 11.26 6.55
N ARG A 228 -1.14 12.57 6.73
CA ARG A 228 0.21 13.15 6.59
C ARG A 228 1.17 12.70 7.67
N ARG A 229 0.63 12.35 8.83
CA ARG A 229 1.40 12.07 10.06
C ARG A 229 1.36 10.60 10.40
N ALA A 230 0.24 9.95 10.11
CA ALA A 230 -0.01 8.55 10.32
C ALA A 230 -0.03 7.77 8.99
N ARG A 231 0.57 6.58 9.03
CA ARG A 231 0.55 5.62 7.92
C ARG A 231 -0.83 4.97 7.80
N LEU A 232 -1.76 5.65 7.13
CA LEU A 232 -3.12 5.15 6.87
C LEU A 232 -3.16 4.32 5.58
N ASN A 233 -3.28 2.99 5.69
CA ASN A 233 -3.51 2.12 4.53
C ASN A 233 -5.02 2.00 4.24
N TYR A 234 -5.41 1.32 3.16
CA TYR A 234 -6.83 1.16 2.81
C TYR A 234 -7.63 0.31 3.79
N ASP A 235 -6.98 -0.56 4.57
CA ASP A 235 -7.67 -1.30 5.63
C ASP A 235 -8.07 -0.34 6.77
N HIS A 236 -7.17 0.59 7.15
CA HIS A 236 -7.48 1.67 8.10
C HIS A 236 -8.57 2.58 7.54
N LEU A 237 -8.45 3.03 6.28
CA LEU A 237 -9.43 3.91 5.66
C LEU A 237 -10.80 3.27 5.54
N ARG A 238 -10.88 1.96 5.27
CA ARG A 238 -12.16 1.23 5.24
C ARG A 238 -12.83 1.22 6.61
N ALA A 239 -12.06 1.00 7.67
CA ALA A 239 -12.58 1.04 9.04
C ALA A 239 -13.05 2.46 9.41
N ILE A 240 -12.24 3.48 9.11
CA ILE A 240 -12.61 4.89 9.33
C ILE A 240 -13.86 5.26 8.55
N ALA A 241 -13.96 4.88 7.28
CA ALA A 241 -15.11 5.16 6.43
C ALA A 241 -16.39 4.51 6.99
N PHE A 242 -16.29 3.27 7.46
CA PHE A 242 -17.42 2.55 8.05
C PHE A 242 -17.98 3.27 9.28
N GLU A 243 -17.11 3.77 10.15
CA GLU A 243 -17.53 4.53 11.34
C GLU A 243 -18.04 5.93 10.97
N LEU A 244 -17.31 6.69 10.13
CA LEU A 244 -17.71 8.05 9.73
C LEU A 244 -19.01 8.12 8.92
N ASP A 245 -19.43 7.02 8.29
CA ASP A 245 -20.73 6.98 7.60
C ASP A 245 -21.91 6.91 8.58
N GLN A 246 -21.67 6.75 9.89
CA GLN A 246 -22.68 6.87 10.92
C GLN A 246 -22.94 8.34 11.28
N PRO A 247 -24.20 8.72 11.61
CA PRO A 247 -24.51 10.09 12.00
C PRO A 247 -23.78 10.50 13.29
N ASP A 248 -23.38 11.77 13.35
CA ASP A 248 -22.79 12.42 14.53
C ASP A 248 -21.45 11.82 15.02
N THR A 249 -20.82 10.92 14.25
CA THR A 249 -19.52 10.33 14.59
C THR A 249 -18.37 11.31 14.34
N LEU A 250 -17.48 11.43 15.33
CA LEU A 250 -16.30 12.27 15.25
C LEU A 250 -15.05 11.44 14.95
N PHE A 251 -14.17 11.91 14.06
CA PHE A 251 -12.91 11.21 13.78
C PHE A 251 -12.03 11.03 15.02
N ALA A 252 -12.10 11.99 15.95
CA ALA A 252 -11.37 11.93 17.22
C ALA A 252 -11.76 10.71 18.07
N GLU A 253 -13.02 10.26 18.02
CA GLU A 253 -13.46 9.06 18.75
C GLU A 253 -12.99 7.79 18.04
N ILE A 254 -13.03 7.79 16.70
CA ILE A 254 -12.59 6.65 15.88
C ILE A 254 -11.10 6.36 16.07
N VAL A 255 -10.25 7.40 16.08
CA VAL A 255 -8.79 7.21 16.15
C VAL A 255 -8.33 6.65 17.50
N GLU A 256 -9.10 6.86 18.58
CA GLU A 256 -8.86 6.25 19.90
C GLU A 256 -9.09 4.73 19.87
N ASP A 257 -10.12 4.29 19.15
CA ASP A 257 -10.55 2.90 19.13
C ASP A 257 -9.83 2.06 18.05
N LEU A 258 -9.27 2.72 17.02
CA LEU A 258 -8.58 2.03 15.94
C LEU A 258 -7.14 1.65 16.32
N ASN A 259 -6.74 0.43 15.94
CA ASN A 259 -5.37 -0.07 16.07
C ASN A 259 -4.42 0.56 15.03
N ILE A 260 -4.29 1.89 15.06
CA ILE A 260 -3.38 2.65 14.22
C ILE A 260 -2.10 2.87 15.03
N LYS A 261 -0.98 2.29 14.58
CA LYS A 261 0.33 2.36 15.26
C LYS A 261 0.90 3.79 15.44
N ALA A 262 0.18 4.83 15.02
CA ALA A 262 0.65 6.21 14.96
C ALA A 262 0.12 7.10 16.10
N VAL A 263 -0.47 6.52 17.14
CA VAL A 263 -0.89 7.24 18.37
C VAL A 263 0.31 7.46 19.33
N GLU A 264 1.54 7.35 18.85
CA GLU A 264 2.72 7.74 19.63
C GLU A 264 2.91 9.28 19.59
N PRO A 265 3.33 9.92 20.69
CA PRO A 265 3.58 11.35 20.71
C PRO A 265 4.56 11.75 19.61
N SER A 266 4.31 12.91 18.99
CA SER A 266 5.21 13.47 17.99
C SER A 266 5.79 14.78 18.50
N THR A 267 7.04 15.06 18.12
CA THR A 267 7.67 16.35 18.44
C THR A 267 7.18 17.41 17.45
N TYR A 268 6.59 18.48 17.95
CA TYR A 268 6.23 19.66 17.16
C TYR A 268 7.05 20.85 17.61
N ARG A 269 7.63 21.57 16.64
CA ARG A 269 8.15 22.91 16.81
C ARG A 269 6.98 23.87 16.68
N ILE A 270 6.60 24.49 17.78
CA ILE A 270 5.53 25.48 17.82
C ILE A 270 6.13 26.85 17.63
N GLU A 271 5.63 27.64 16.68
CA GLU A 271 6.08 29.00 16.40
C GLU A 271 4.95 30.00 16.59
N ALA A 272 5.13 30.93 17.53
CA ALA A 272 4.22 32.02 17.82
C ALA A 272 4.80 33.36 17.34
N ARG A 273 4.12 34.05 16.42
CA ARG A 273 4.53 35.35 15.88
C ARG A 273 3.76 36.47 16.55
N PHE A 274 4.45 37.47 17.08
CA PHE A 274 3.85 38.62 17.76
C PHE A 274 3.72 39.86 16.85
N PRO A 275 2.86 40.83 17.19
CA PRO A 275 2.66 42.06 16.41
C PRO A 275 3.93 42.88 16.17
N ASP A 276 4.92 42.78 17.07
CA ASP A 276 6.22 43.45 16.96
C ASP A 276 7.20 42.73 16.02
N GLY A 277 6.76 41.64 15.39
CA GLY A 277 7.55 40.83 14.46
C GLY A 277 8.42 39.77 15.12
N LYS A 278 8.47 39.69 16.46
CA LYS A 278 9.22 38.64 17.15
C LYS A 278 8.53 37.28 16.98
N VAL A 279 9.35 36.24 16.93
CA VAL A 279 8.89 34.84 16.87
C VAL A 279 9.43 34.12 18.09
N TRP A 280 8.54 33.52 18.87
CA TRP A 280 8.90 32.61 19.95
C TRP A 280 8.67 31.20 19.46
N ALA A 281 9.59 30.30 19.74
CA ALA A 281 9.50 28.93 19.26
C ALA A 281 10.01 27.93 20.28
N GLU A 282 9.28 26.83 20.45
CA GLU A 282 9.62 25.74 21.36
C GLU A 282 9.30 24.39 20.72
N GLU A 283 10.08 23.37 21.06
CA GLU A 283 9.81 21.99 20.65
C GLU A 283 9.10 21.23 21.78
N VAL A 284 7.94 20.66 21.45
CA VAL A 284 7.08 19.98 22.41
C VAL A 284 6.67 18.64 21.85
N GLU A 285 6.90 17.60 22.63
CA GLU A 285 6.36 16.28 22.36
C GLU A 285 4.90 16.25 22.81
N MET A 286 3.98 16.05 21.88
CA MET A 286 2.57 15.96 22.18
C MET A 286 1.85 15.02 21.23
N ASN A 287 0.82 14.36 21.77
CA ASN A 287 -0.12 13.63 20.96
C ASN A 287 -1.35 14.52 20.69
N LEU A 288 -1.39 15.10 19.48
CA LEU A 288 -2.52 15.92 19.03
C LEU A 288 -3.81 15.10 18.83
N PHE A 289 -3.74 13.76 18.84
CA PHE A 289 -4.83 12.89 18.39
C PHE A 289 -5.27 11.84 19.42
N GLU A 290 -4.67 11.82 20.62
CA GLU A 290 -5.07 10.87 21.68
C GLU A 290 -6.48 11.12 22.21
N ARG A 291 -6.90 12.40 22.27
CA ARG A 291 -8.24 12.87 22.67
C ARG A 291 -8.48 14.28 22.15
N GLY A 292 -9.37 14.42 21.17
CA GLY A 292 -9.61 15.68 20.46
C GLY A 292 -10.26 16.78 21.31
N ASP A 293 -10.85 16.44 22.45
CA ASP A 293 -11.54 17.33 23.40
C ASP A 293 -10.68 17.70 24.63
N VAL A 294 -9.62 16.93 24.91
CA VAL A 294 -8.70 17.21 26.01
C VAL A 294 -7.74 18.33 25.60
N ALA A 295 -7.76 19.41 26.35
CA ALA A 295 -6.89 20.54 26.12
C ALA A 295 -5.40 20.14 26.20
N ARG A 296 -4.58 20.72 25.34
CA ARG A 296 -3.12 20.60 25.31
C ARG A 296 -2.53 21.93 25.71
N THR A 297 -1.67 21.91 26.72
CA THR A 297 -0.95 23.09 27.18
C THR A 297 0.51 22.96 26.80
N PHE A 298 1.07 24.01 26.21
CA PHE A 298 2.50 24.13 25.96
C PHE A 298 3.00 25.48 26.47
N GLU A 299 4.29 25.56 26.73
CA GLU A 299 4.92 26.78 27.21
C GLU A 299 5.71 27.43 26.07
N LEU A 300 5.47 28.72 25.86
CA LEU A 300 6.27 29.58 24.98
C LEU A 300 7.16 30.43 25.87
N ARG A 301 8.48 30.24 25.75
CA ARG A 301 9.47 30.97 26.54
C ARG A 301 10.24 31.97 25.69
N ASN A 302 10.62 33.07 26.33
CA ASN A 302 11.69 33.94 25.88
C ASN A 302 12.59 34.28 27.07
N ALA A 303 13.68 35.02 26.87
CA ALA A 303 14.70 35.30 27.88
C ALA A 303 14.17 35.83 29.23
N ASN A 304 13.00 36.49 29.22
CA ASN A 304 12.48 37.20 30.40
C ASN A 304 11.02 36.84 30.76
N ARG A 305 10.32 36.00 29.98
CA ARG A 305 8.87 35.73 30.15
C ARG A 305 8.50 34.33 29.66
N SER A 306 7.48 33.75 30.29
CA SER A 306 6.82 32.52 29.86
C SER A 306 5.34 32.78 29.63
N ILE A 307 4.77 32.15 28.59
CA ILE A 307 3.33 32.12 28.36
C ILE A 307 2.92 30.68 28.20
N PHE A 308 1.95 30.24 28.99
CA PHE A 308 1.28 28.96 28.85
C PHE A 308 0.12 29.10 27.90
N ALA A 309 0.13 28.30 26.85
CA ALA A 309 -0.83 28.35 25.77
C ALA A 309 -1.59 27.03 25.72
N THR A 310 -2.91 27.11 25.88
CA THR A 310 -3.82 25.98 25.96
C THR A 310 -4.78 26.00 24.78
N PHE A 311 -4.88 24.87 24.08
CA PHE A 311 -5.80 24.71 22.95
C PHE A 311 -6.40 23.31 22.94
N VAL A 312 -7.51 23.14 22.24
CA VAL A 312 -8.15 21.85 22.05
C VAL A 312 -7.83 21.36 20.62
N PRO A 313 -7.30 20.13 20.42
CA PRO A 313 -6.84 19.70 19.10
C PRO A 313 -7.88 19.76 17.98
N ARG A 314 -9.18 19.58 18.29
CA ARG A 314 -10.26 19.73 17.31
C ARG A 314 -10.41 21.14 16.73
N ASP A 315 -9.89 22.17 17.42
CA ASP A 315 -9.93 23.56 16.96
C ASP A 315 -8.75 23.90 16.04
N LEU A 316 -7.82 22.96 15.79
CA LEU A 316 -6.69 23.17 14.88
C LEU A 316 -7.18 23.34 13.45
N LEU A 317 -6.63 24.34 12.78
CA LEU A 317 -6.75 24.49 11.34
C LEU A 317 -5.55 23.83 10.68
N PHE A 318 -5.78 23.14 9.58
CA PHE A 318 -4.71 22.55 8.82
C PHE A 318 -4.77 23.00 7.37
N GLU A 319 -3.61 23.35 6.83
CA GLU A 319 -3.50 23.86 5.47
C GLU A 319 -3.03 22.76 4.50
N ALA A 320 -3.33 22.97 3.22
CA ALA A 320 -3.02 22.02 2.15
C ALA A 320 -1.51 21.82 1.93
N ASP A 321 -0.63 22.61 2.54
CA ASP A 321 0.82 22.47 2.46
C ASP A 321 1.44 21.68 3.65
N GLY A 322 0.64 21.38 4.67
CA GLY A 322 1.09 20.68 5.88
C GLY A 322 1.09 21.55 7.13
N GLY A 323 0.86 22.86 6.97
CA GLY A 323 0.76 23.81 8.08
C GLY A 323 -0.35 23.42 9.05
N ILE A 324 -0.05 23.54 10.34
CA ILE A 324 -1.02 23.41 11.43
C ILE A 324 -1.06 24.76 12.12
N PHE A 325 -2.26 25.29 12.34
CA PHE A 325 -2.45 26.57 12.99
C PHE A 325 -3.45 26.43 14.13
N VAL A 326 -3.17 27.13 15.23
CA VAL A 326 -4.16 27.33 16.28
C VAL A 326 -4.84 28.67 16.02
N PRO A 327 -6.17 28.72 15.81
CA PRO A 327 -6.87 29.99 15.75
C PRO A 327 -6.68 30.76 17.05
N ILE A 328 -6.20 31.99 16.98
CA ILE A 328 -5.88 32.78 18.19
C ILE A 328 -7.10 32.96 19.11
N HIS A 329 -8.30 33.04 18.54
CA HIS A 329 -9.55 33.14 19.30
C HIS A 329 -9.98 31.83 20.00
N LYS A 330 -9.29 30.71 19.72
CA LYS A 330 -9.47 29.39 20.35
C LYS A 330 -8.29 29.03 21.26
N LEU A 331 -7.33 29.95 21.41
CA LEU A 331 -6.13 29.77 22.21
C LEU A 331 -6.32 30.49 23.55
N GLU A 332 -6.34 29.73 24.63
CA GLU A 332 -6.28 30.28 25.97
C GLU A 332 -4.81 30.56 26.32
N LEU A 333 -4.50 31.78 26.76
CA LEU A 333 -3.14 32.19 27.11
C LEU A 333 -3.12 32.73 28.53
N ILE A 334 -2.13 32.27 29.29
CA ILE A 334 -1.89 32.65 30.67
C ILE A 334 -0.38 32.88 30.85
N ASP A 335 0.03 33.92 31.57
CA ASP A 335 1.45 34.15 31.91
C ASP A 335 1.88 33.40 33.18
N ASP A 336 3.08 33.70 33.68
CA ASP A 336 3.65 33.09 34.89
C ASP A 336 2.96 33.51 36.20
N GLU A 337 2.10 34.53 36.17
CA GLU A 337 1.32 35.03 37.30
C GLU A 337 -0.15 34.58 37.26
N ASP A 338 -0.49 33.62 36.38
CA ASP A 338 -1.85 33.15 36.11
C ASP A 338 -2.79 34.24 35.51
N GLU A 339 -2.23 35.29 34.88
CA GLU A 339 -2.98 36.39 34.26
C GLU A 339 -2.99 36.32 32.72
N GLN A 340 -3.96 37.01 32.09
CA GLN A 340 -4.00 37.11 30.63
C GLN A 340 -2.86 38.01 30.13
N PRO A 341 -2.08 37.59 29.12
CA PRO A 341 -0.95 38.38 28.66
C PRO A 341 -1.41 39.67 27.99
N GLU A 342 -0.67 40.77 28.22
CA GLU A 342 -0.93 42.07 27.59
C GLU A 342 -0.87 42.04 26.05
N VAL A 343 -0.11 41.08 25.49
CA VAL A 343 0.12 40.96 24.06
C VAL A 343 -0.11 39.52 23.61
N TYR A 344 -1.06 39.36 22.68
CA TYR A 344 -1.36 38.08 22.05
C TYR A 344 -0.52 37.87 20.79
N PRO A 345 -0.17 36.60 20.46
CA PRO A 345 0.40 36.26 19.17
C PRO A 345 -0.63 36.54 18.06
N THR A 346 -0.12 36.95 16.89
CA THR A 346 -0.88 37.10 15.65
C THR A 346 -1.11 35.77 14.96
N THR A 347 -0.17 34.83 15.08
CA THR A 347 -0.26 33.47 14.53
C THR A 347 0.44 32.49 15.46
N VAL A 348 -0.12 31.29 15.61
CA VAL A 348 0.55 30.14 16.26
C VAL A 348 0.50 28.97 15.30
N ALA A 349 1.67 28.50 14.88
CA ALA A 349 1.83 27.38 13.96
C ALA A 349 2.54 26.20 14.63
N LEU A 350 2.13 24.97 14.31
CA LEU A 350 2.81 23.75 14.78
C LEU A 350 3.47 23.07 13.57
N ILE A 351 4.78 22.86 13.65
CA ILE A 351 5.61 22.25 12.62
C ILE A 351 6.13 20.92 13.14
N LEU A 352 5.81 19.81 12.46
CA LEU A 352 6.27 18.49 12.87
C LEU A 352 7.80 18.37 12.72
N VAL A 353 8.50 17.96 13.79
CA VAL A 353 9.95 17.75 13.82
C VAL A 353 10.23 16.27 13.61
N GLY A 354 11.16 15.94 12.71
CA GLY A 354 11.69 14.58 12.58
C GLY A 354 10.95 13.62 11.63
N GLN A 355 9.88 14.04 10.93
CA GLN A 355 9.47 13.30 9.73
C GLN A 355 10.29 13.81 8.53
N PRO A 356 10.92 12.90 7.75
CA PRO A 356 11.46 13.30 6.46
C PRO A 356 10.30 13.88 5.66
N ALA A 357 10.50 15.08 5.12
CA ALA A 357 9.55 15.69 4.23
C ALA A 357 9.13 14.66 3.18
N TYR A 358 7.85 14.25 3.17
CA TYR A 358 7.22 13.78 1.94
C TYR A 358 6.99 15.01 1.06
N GLY A 359 8.09 15.65 0.68
CA GLY A 359 8.14 16.54 -0.45
C GLY A 359 8.25 15.67 -1.68
N PHE A 360 7.29 15.81 -2.59
CA PHE A 360 7.54 15.48 -3.99
C PHE A 360 8.76 16.30 -4.44
N GLY A 361 9.93 15.67 -4.45
CA GLY A 361 11.03 16.12 -5.28
C GLY A 361 10.58 15.93 -6.74
N PHE A 362 10.44 17.04 -7.45
CA PHE A 362 10.09 17.11 -8.87
C PHE A 362 10.95 16.20 -9.74
#